data_AF-A0A859FDE5-F1
#
_entry.id   AF-A0A859FDE5-F1
#
_cell.length_a   1.000
_cell.length_b   1.000
_cell.length_c   1.000
_cell.angle_alpha   90.00
_cell.angle_beta   90.00
_cell.angle_gamma   90.00
#
_symmetry.space_group_name_H-M   'P 1'
#
loop_
_entity.id
_entity.type
_entity.pdbx_description
1 polymer ?
#
loop_
_entity_poly.entity_id
_entity_poly.type
_entity_poly.pdbx_seq_one_letter_code
_entity_poly.pdbx_strand_id
1 'polypeptide(L)' 'MTYHELLMHLRSYHAFIYTGDKNSDLDLIEEEVRELFRLGIVEPHFLKDALIAIRVEREKTKR' A
#
# COMPACT_ATOMS: atom_id res chain seq x y z
N MET A 1 -5.38 4.23 8.68
CA MET A 1 -5.24 2.76 8.59
C MET A 1 -3.84 2.31 8.98
N THR A 2 -3.68 1.07 9.43
CA THR A 2 -2.40 0.39 9.63
C THR A 2 -1.92 -0.26 8.33
N TYR A 3 -0.64 -0.65 8.25
CA TYR A 3 -0.11 -1.40 7.10
C TYR A 3 -0.84 -2.74 6.90
N HIS A 4 -1.19 -3.43 7.98
CA HIS A 4 -1.94 -4.69 7.89
C HIS A 4 -3.35 -4.49 7.33
N GLU A 5 -4.04 -3.44 7.78
CA GLU A 5 -5.35 -3.07 7.22
C GLU A 5 -5.27 -2.72 5.74
N LEU A 6 -4.20 -2.02 5.31
CA LEU A 6 -3.95 -1.74 3.89
C LEU A 6 -3.81 -3.03 3.08
N LEU A 7 -2.99 -3.98 3.54
CA LEU A 7 -2.85 -5.28 2.87
C LEU A 7 -4.17 -6.05 2.77
N MET A 8 -4.98 -6.01 3.83
CA MET A 8 -6.30 -6.65 3.83
C MET A 8 -7.25 -6.01 2.81
N HIS A 9 -7.20 -4.68 2.63
CA HIS A 9 -7.97 -4.01 1.59
C HIS A 9 -7.49 -4.39 0.18
N LEU A 10 -6.17 -4.42 -0.05
CA LEU A 10 -5.61 -4.80 -1.35
C LEU A 10 -5.98 -6.22 -1.76
N ARG A 11 -6.13 -7.14 -0.80
CA ARG A 11 -6.64 -8.49 -1.05
C ARG A 11 -8.06 -8.52 -1.65
N SER A 12 -8.92 -7.56 -1.32
CA SER A 12 -10.25 -7.46 -1.94
C SER A 12 -10.19 -7.19 -3.44
N TYR A 13 -9.08 -6.64 -3.93
CA TYR A 13 -8.80 -6.40 -5.35
C TYR A 13 -7.91 -7.50 -5.96
N HIS A 14 -7.68 -8.61 -5.25
CA HIS A 14 -6.76 -9.68 -5.65
C HIS A 14 -5.30 -9.22 -5.85
N ALA A 15 -4.92 -8.07 -5.26
CA ALA A 15 -3.55 -7.58 -5.27
C ALA A 15 -2.75 -8.26 -4.15
N PHE A 16 -1.89 -9.20 -4.53
CA PHE A 16 -0.94 -9.88 -3.64
C PHE A 16 0.48 -9.53 -4.07
N ILE A 17 1.15 -8.69 -3.27
CA ILE A 17 2.49 -8.18 -3.57
C ILE A 17 3.47 -8.81 -2.59
N TYR A 18 4.42 -9.59 -3.12
CA TYR A 18 5.51 -10.19 -2.37
C TYR A 18 6.66 -10.58 -3.30
N THR A 19 7.75 -9.84 -3.21
CA THR A 19 8.99 -10.00 -3.99
C THR A 19 10.11 -10.63 -3.17
N GLY A 20 9.92 -10.77 -1.86
CA GLY A 20 10.95 -11.22 -0.92
C GLY A 20 11.84 -10.08 -0.41
N ASP A 21 11.78 -8.89 -1.00
CA ASP A 21 12.40 -7.68 -0.48
C ASP A 21 11.34 -6.69 0.02
N LYS A 22 11.42 -6.32 1.30
CA LYS A 22 10.40 -5.50 1.95
C LYS A 22 10.30 -4.09 1.36
N ASN A 23 11.41 -3.51 0.89
CA ASN A 23 11.37 -2.16 0.30
C ASN A 23 10.73 -2.19 -1.08
N SER A 24 11.08 -3.18 -1.90
CA SER A 24 10.48 -3.43 -3.20
C SER A 24 8.99 -3.73 -3.09
N ASP A 25 8.58 -4.49 -2.07
CA ASP A 25 7.16 -4.72 -1.75
C ASP A 25 6.43 -3.41 -1.45
N LEU A 26 7.03 -2.52 -0.64
CA LEU A 26 6.45 -1.22 -0.31
C LEU A 26 6.35 -0.30 -1.53
N ASP A 27 7.32 -0.34 -2.44
CA ASP A 27 7.30 0.42 -3.70
C ASP A 27 6.15 -0.06 -4.60
N LEU A 28 5.99 -1.37 -4.77
CA LEU A 28 4.92 -1.96 -5.56
C LEU A 28 3.53 -1.72 -4.93
N ILE A 29 3.41 -1.77 -3.60
CA ILE A 29 2.17 -1.45 -2.90
C ILE A 29 1.79 0.02 -3.13
N GLU A 30 2.76 0.92 -3.12
CA GLU A 30 2.52 2.34 -3.40
C GLU A 30 2.03 2.56 -4.84
N GLU A 31 2.65 1.89 -5.81
CA GLU A 31 2.23 1.93 -7.21
C GLU A 31 0.78 1.43 -7.38
N GLU A 32 0.45 0.29 -6.79
CA GLU A 32 -0.89 -0.30 -6.86
C GLU A 32 -1.96 0.63 -6.27
N VAL A 33 -1.71 1.22 -5.09
CA VAL A 33 -2.66 2.14 -4.47
C VAL A 33 -2.87 3.40 -5.32
N ARG A 34 -1.80 3.92 -5.95
CA ARG A 34 -1.90 5.04 -6.88
C ARG A 34 -2.68 4.67 -8.12
N GLU A 35 -2.54 3.44 -8.61
CA GLU A 35 -3.28 2.93 -9.76
C GLU A 35 -4.77 2.81 -9.45
N LEU A 36 -5.14 2.21 -8.31
CA LEU A 36 -6.52 2.13 -7.86
C LEU A 36 -7.16 3.52 -7.77
N PHE A 37 -6.43 4.53 -7.31
CA PHE A 37 -6.91 5.90 -7.27
C PHE A 37 -7.08 6.48 -8.69
N ARG A 38 -6.10 6.28 -9.58
CA ARG A 38 -6.15 6.74 -10.97
C ARG A 38 -7.35 6.15 -11.73
N LEU A 39 -7.69 4.89 -11.45
CA LEU A 39 -8.85 4.19 -12.00
C LEU A 39 -10.18 4.57 -11.35
N GLY A 40 -10.17 5.40 -10.29
CA GLY A 40 -11.37 5.80 -9.55
C GLY A 40 -11.96 4.68 -8.69
N ILE A 41 -11.21 3.61 -8.42
CA ILE A 41 -11.64 2.47 -7.60
C ILE A 41 -11.63 2.83 -6.11
N VAL A 42 -10.73 3.72 -5.69
CA VAL A 42 -10.61 4.19 -4.31
C VAL A 42 -10.69 5.72 -4.23
N GLU A 43 -11.18 6.21 -3.09
CA GLU A 43 -11.34 7.63 -2.83
C GLU A 43 -10.03 8.34 -2.44
N PRO A 44 -9.95 9.68 -2.56
CA PRO A 44 -8.76 10.45 -2.16
C PRO A 44 -8.32 10.22 -0.70
N HIS A 45 -9.28 10.02 0.21
CA HIS A 45 -8.98 9.77 1.62
C HIS A 45 -8.26 8.42 1.81
N PHE A 46 -8.62 7.40 1.03
CA PHE A 46 -8.00 6.09 1.06
C PHE A 46 -6.55 6.17 0.60
N LEU A 47 -6.29 6.86 -0.52
CA LEU A 47 -4.94 7.08 -1.03
C LEU A 47 -4.05 7.75 0.03
N LYS A 48 -4.54 8.83 0.65
CA LYS A 48 -3.80 9.53 1.71
C LYS A 48 -3.43 8.61 2.87
N ASP A 49 -4.40 7.86 3.39
CA ASP A 49 -4.21 6.98 4.53
C ASP A 49 -3.27 5.81 4.21
N ALA A 50 -3.37 5.25 3.00
CA ALA A 50 -2.49 4.21 2.51
C ALA A 50 -1.04 4.70 2.38
N LEU A 51 -0.80 5.87 1.80
CA LEU A 51 0.55 6.46 1.69
C LEU A 51 1.17 6.71 3.08
N ILE A 52 0.38 7.11 4.07
CA ILE A 52 0.85 7.25 5.46
C ILE A 52 1.24 5.88 6.03
N ALA A 53 0.42 4.85 5.84
CA ALA A 53 0.71 3.51 6.32
C ALA A 53 2.00 2.94 5.70
N ILE A 54 2.20 3.11 4.39
CA ILE A 54 3.41 2.71 3.66
C ILE A 54 4.64 3.46 4.22
N ARG A 55 4.54 4.77 4.42
CA ARG A 55 5.63 5.58 4.97
C ARG A 55 6.03 5.12 6.37
N VAL A 56 5.06 4.91 7.26
CA VAL A 56 5.31 4.43 8.63
C VAL A 56 5.99 3.06 8.59
N GLU A 57 5.57 2.17 7.70
CA GLU A 57 6.17 0.85 7.55
C GLU A 57 7.61 0.94 7.00
N ARG A 58 7.86 1.80 6.03
CA ARG A 58 9.19 2.04 5.46
C ARG A 58 10.18 2.55 6.50
N GLU A 59 9.75 3.42 7.42
CA GLU A 59 10.60 3.92 8.51
C GLU A 59 10.93 2.84 9.55
N LYS A 60 10.11 1.80 9.70
CA LYS A 60 10.45 0.64 10.54
C LYS A 60 11.53 -0.22 9.90
N THR A 61 11.53 -0.38 8.58
CA THR A 61 12.53 -1.19 7.84
C THR A 61 13.93 -0.58 7.85
N LYS A 62 14.06 0.71 8.15
CA LYS A 62 15.36 1.40 8.26
C LYS A 62 16.04 1.23 9.63
N ARG A 63 15.34 0.69 10.63
CA ARG A 63 15.86 0.43 11.97
C ARG A 63 16.39 -0.99 12.08
#